data_AF-A0A378K6E6-F1
#
_entry.id   AF-A0A378K6E6-F1
#
_cell.length_a   1.000
_cell.length_b   1.000
_cell.length_c   1.000
_cell.angle_alpha   90.00
_cell.angle_beta   90.00
_cell.angle_gamma   90.00
#
_symmetry.space_group_name_H-M   'P 1'
#
loop_
_entity.id
_entity.type
_entity.pdbx_description
1 polymer ?
#
loop_
_entity_poly.entity_id
_entity_poly.type
_entity_poly.pdbx_seq_one_letter_code
_entity_poly.pdbx_strand_id
1 'polypeptide(L)'
;MKKREKSTVMQYKKFVDMDVTAVELRLHPNAKEFLFEHYVTMRKVFSDVLGQIETDYISIALINSKGQIFFISSKPSIEQNLIEKNLWLFDGSYQTNFVYQDEPKLWAELSHWNCAEEIEKYKQIEPGLITGISIPTDYDSYRAVISCGLKRINPNVQSKSPAHCDRLLAMGKFALRNLQQYLTFPDKLPSVSTKPKLTLIINQQVNYERTPG
;
A
#
# COMPACT_ATOMS: atom_id res chain seq x y z
N MET A 1 18.72 16.03 22.19
CA MET A 1 18.29 14.61 22.10
C MET A 1 16.89 14.34 22.66
N LYS A 2 16.48 14.93 23.80
CA LYS A 2 15.15 14.71 24.43
C LYS A 2 13.88 14.99 23.61
N LYS A 3 13.94 15.75 22.51
CA LYS A 3 12.76 16.12 21.70
C LYS A 3 12.37 15.03 20.68
N ARG A 4 13.35 14.27 20.17
CA ARG A 4 13.10 13.15 19.23
C ARG A 4 12.51 11.94 19.95
N GLU A 5 13.04 11.59 21.12
CA GLU A 5 12.54 10.46 21.93
C GLU A 5 11.07 10.66 22.35
N LYS A 6 10.68 11.87 22.78
CA LYS A 6 9.26 12.16 23.10
C LYS A 6 8.33 12.05 21.90
N SER A 7 8.80 12.39 20.70
CA SER A 7 8.00 12.27 19.46
C SER A 7 7.80 10.81 19.06
N THR A 8 8.85 10.00 19.17
CA THR A 8 8.80 8.55 18.89
C THR A 8 7.92 7.83 19.90
N VAL A 9 8.03 8.15 21.19
CA VAL A 9 7.19 7.56 22.26
C VAL A 9 5.71 7.96 22.09
N MET A 10 5.41 9.19 21.67
CA MET A 10 4.02 9.59 21.36
C MET A 10 3.47 8.95 20.09
N GLN A 11 4.29 8.73 19.06
CA GLN A 11 3.90 7.97 17.87
C GLN A 11 3.60 6.51 18.21
N TYR A 12 4.47 5.86 18.98
CA TYR A 12 4.24 4.50 19.50
C TYR A 12 2.92 4.42 20.27
N LYS A 13 2.66 5.37 21.17
CA LYS A 13 1.44 5.36 21.98
C LYS A 13 0.16 5.54 21.16
N LYS A 14 0.21 6.28 20.03
CA LYS A 14 -0.94 6.48 19.15
C LYS A 14 -1.43 5.18 18.48
N PHE A 15 -0.55 4.19 18.28
CA PHE A 15 -0.92 2.91 17.68
C PHE A 15 -1.13 1.79 18.72
N VAL A 16 -0.48 1.88 19.90
CA VAL A 16 -0.62 0.89 20.98
C VAL A 16 -1.94 1.04 21.76
N ASP A 17 -2.48 2.26 21.87
CA ASP A 17 -3.80 2.50 22.50
C ASP A 17 -4.98 2.30 21.52
N MET A 18 -4.71 1.84 20.29
CA MET A 18 -5.74 1.58 19.29
C MET A 18 -6.19 0.13 19.46
N ASP A 19 -7.45 -0.06 19.87
CA ASP A 19 -8.05 -1.38 20.05
C ASP A 19 -7.89 -2.18 18.74
N VAL A 20 -6.97 -3.15 18.73
CA VAL A 20 -6.45 -3.82 17.52
C VAL A 20 -7.56 -4.61 16.79
N THR A 21 -8.70 -4.83 17.47
CA THR A 21 -9.91 -5.48 16.95
C THR A 21 -10.90 -4.54 16.27
N ALA A 22 -10.72 -3.20 16.32
CA ALA A 22 -11.75 -2.23 15.91
C ALA A 22 -11.40 -1.36 14.69
N VAL A 23 -10.17 -1.43 14.15
CA VAL A 23 -9.78 -0.58 13.02
C VAL A 23 -10.06 -1.28 11.70
N GLU A 24 -11.24 -1.06 11.16
CA GLU A 24 -11.56 -1.47 9.79
C GLU A 24 -10.71 -0.65 8.80
N LEU A 25 -9.83 -1.33 8.07
CA LEU A 25 -9.03 -0.71 7.02
C LEU A 25 -9.90 -0.51 5.77
N ARG A 26 -9.87 0.70 5.22
CA ARG A 26 -10.61 1.06 4.02
C ARG A 26 -9.69 1.61 2.94
N LEU A 27 -10.01 1.35 1.68
CA LEU A 27 -9.25 1.91 0.57
C LEU A 27 -9.36 3.44 0.57
N HIS A 28 -8.24 4.14 0.37
CA HIS A 28 -8.25 5.58 0.17
C HIS A 28 -9.00 5.91 -1.14
N PRO A 29 -9.86 6.95 -1.18
CA PRO A 29 -10.65 7.27 -2.38
C PRO A 29 -9.83 7.45 -3.66
N ASN A 30 -8.61 7.99 -3.52
CA ASN A 30 -7.69 8.20 -4.64
C ASN A 30 -6.65 7.06 -4.80
N ALA A 31 -6.79 5.92 -4.12
CA ALA A 31 -5.75 4.88 -4.14
C ALA A 31 -5.50 4.33 -5.55
N LYS A 32 -6.57 4.19 -6.35
CA LYS A 32 -6.49 3.68 -7.72
C LYS A 32 -5.79 4.68 -8.65
N GLU A 33 -6.18 5.94 -8.59
CA GLU A 33 -5.61 7.01 -9.42
C GLU A 33 -4.14 7.23 -9.06
N PHE A 34 -3.82 7.23 -7.76
CA PHE A 34 -2.47 7.50 -7.25
C PHE A 34 -1.44 6.47 -7.72
N LEU A 35 -1.85 5.22 -7.98
CA LEU A 35 -0.97 4.17 -8.51
C LEU A 35 -0.35 4.54 -9.87
N PHE A 36 -1.04 5.34 -10.68
CA PHE A 36 -0.63 5.67 -12.05
C PHE A 36 -0.32 7.15 -12.27
N GLU A 37 -0.92 8.05 -11.50
CA GLU A 37 -0.76 9.51 -11.63
C GLU A 37 0.72 9.93 -11.66
N HIS A 38 1.56 9.23 -10.89
CA HIS A 38 2.99 9.53 -10.76
C HIS A 38 3.90 8.41 -11.28
N TYR A 39 3.42 7.60 -12.23
CA TYR A 39 4.11 6.41 -12.72
C TYR A 39 5.58 6.65 -13.13
N VAL A 40 5.87 7.76 -13.83
CA VAL A 40 7.24 8.08 -14.28
C VAL A 40 8.18 8.26 -13.09
N THR A 41 7.76 9.03 -12.09
CA THR A 41 8.52 9.28 -10.86
C THR A 41 8.67 8.00 -10.04
N MET A 42 7.58 7.26 -9.86
CA MET A 42 7.60 5.99 -9.13
C MET A 42 8.57 5.00 -9.78
N ARG A 43 8.51 4.83 -11.10
CA ARG A 43 9.39 3.95 -11.85
C ARG A 43 10.86 4.33 -11.68
N LYS A 44 11.19 5.62 -11.72
CA LYS A 44 12.56 6.12 -11.51
C LYS A 44 13.07 5.78 -10.11
N VAL A 45 12.26 5.99 -9.07
CA VAL A 45 12.69 5.64 -7.71
C VAL A 45 12.82 4.13 -7.53
N PHE A 46 11.89 3.36 -8.08
CA PHE A 46 11.96 1.90 -7.95
C PHE A 46 13.10 1.27 -8.76
N SER A 47 13.57 1.89 -9.86
CA SER A 47 14.74 1.37 -10.57
C SER A 47 16.02 1.38 -9.72
N ASP A 48 16.09 2.22 -8.68
CA ASP A 48 17.25 2.27 -7.79
C ASP A 48 17.27 1.10 -6.77
N VAL A 49 16.12 0.44 -6.56
CA VAL A 49 15.97 -0.63 -5.56
C VAL A 49 15.67 -2.00 -6.17
N LEU A 50 15.11 -2.06 -7.38
CA LEU A 50 14.91 -3.34 -8.09
C LEU A 50 16.25 -4.00 -8.41
N GLY A 51 16.30 -5.32 -8.28
CA GLY A 51 17.51 -6.14 -8.44
C GLY A 51 18.42 -6.14 -7.22
N GLN A 52 18.29 -5.17 -6.30
CA GLN A 52 18.98 -5.24 -5.02
C GLN A 52 18.45 -6.40 -4.21
N ILE A 53 19.35 -7.13 -3.56
CA ILE A 53 19.02 -8.29 -2.70
C ILE A 53 18.03 -9.27 -3.37
N GLU A 54 18.15 -9.44 -4.70
CA GLU A 54 17.31 -10.31 -5.53
C GLU A 54 15.81 -9.91 -5.60
N THR A 55 15.50 -8.63 -5.35
CA THR A 55 14.12 -8.13 -5.38
C THR A 55 13.66 -7.85 -6.81
N ASP A 56 12.66 -8.60 -7.30
CA ASP A 56 12.05 -8.42 -8.63
C ASP A 56 10.78 -7.57 -8.62
N TYR A 57 10.20 -7.40 -7.43
CA TYR A 57 8.99 -6.65 -7.17
C TYR A 57 9.08 -5.99 -5.80
N ILE A 58 8.65 -4.74 -5.72
CA ILE A 58 8.43 -4.08 -4.44
C ILE A 58 7.14 -3.27 -4.50
N SER A 59 6.30 -3.43 -3.49
CA SER A 59 5.21 -2.52 -3.20
C SER A 59 5.22 -2.08 -1.75
N ILE A 60 4.61 -0.94 -1.51
CA ILE A 60 4.54 -0.31 -0.22
C ILE A 60 3.09 0.13 -0.03
N ALA A 61 2.41 -0.52 0.90
CA ALA A 61 1.12 -0.06 1.39
C ALA A 61 1.34 0.94 2.51
N LEU A 62 0.64 2.07 2.46
CA LEU A 62 0.66 3.11 3.48
C LEU A 62 -0.75 3.29 4.05
N ILE A 63 -0.85 3.21 5.37
CA ILE A 63 -2.08 3.33 6.13
C ILE A 63 -2.00 4.58 6.98
N ASN A 64 -2.88 5.53 6.71
CA ASN A 64 -2.91 6.79 7.45
C ASN A 64 -3.66 6.64 8.79
N SER A 65 -3.62 7.68 9.62
CA SER A 65 -4.30 7.68 10.93
C SER A 65 -5.83 7.59 10.89
N LYS A 66 -6.45 7.64 9.70
CA LYS A 66 -7.90 7.45 9.49
C LYS A 66 -8.24 6.02 9.03
N GLY A 67 -7.28 5.09 9.12
CA GLY A 67 -7.42 3.71 8.66
C GLY A 67 -7.52 3.59 7.13
N GLN A 68 -7.09 4.61 6.37
CA GLN A 68 -7.15 4.56 4.92
C GLN A 68 -5.85 4.03 4.34
N ILE A 69 -5.95 3.00 3.50
CA ILE A 69 -4.82 2.37 2.82
C ILE A 69 -4.70 2.87 1.37
N PHE A 70 -3.48 3.15 0.94
CA PHE A 70 -3.13 3.33 -0.47
C PHE A 70 -1.78 2.68 -0.77
N PHE A 71 -1.50 2.47 -2.05
CA PHE A 71 -0.38 1.65 -2.49
C PHE A 71 0.55 2.44 -3.40
N ILE A 72 1.83 2.10 -3.32
CA ILE A 72 2.87 2.52 -4.25
C ILE A 72 3.57 1.23 -4.69
N SER A 73 3.74 1.01 -5.98
CA SER A 73 4.27 -0.27 -6.47
C SER A 73 5.20 -0.09 -7.65
N SER A 74 6.23 -0.93 -7.72
CA SER A 74 7.11 -1.05 -8.87
C SER A 74 6.40 -1.66 -10.09
N LYS A 75 5.27 -2.34 -9.87
CA LYS A 75 4.36 -2.84 -10.90
C LYS A 75 2.91 -2.50 -10.52
N PRO A 76 2.44 -1.26 -10.79
CA PRO A 76 1.11 -0.80 -10.38
C PRO A 76 -0.05 -1.68 -10.84
N SER A 77 0.10 -2.40 -11.96
CA SER A 77 -0.91 -3.34 -12.47
C SER A 77 -1.27 -4.46 -11.48
N ILE A 78 -0.33 -4.90 -10.63
CA ILE A 78 -0.59 -5.93 -9.61
C ILE A 78 -1.58 -5.38 -8.57
N GLU A 79 -1.28 -4.22 -8.00
CA GLU A 79 -2.15 -3.60 -6.99
C GLU A 79 -3.49 -3.16 -7.60
N GLN A 80 -3.49 -2.69 -8.86
CA GLN A 80 -4.73 -2.37 -9.57
C GLN A 80 -5.63 -3.61 -9.73
N ASN A 81 -5.09 -4.75 -10.13
CA ASN A 81 -5.85 -5.99 -10.26
C ASN A 81 -6.48 -6.40 -8.92
N LEU A 82 -5.74 -6.28 -7.81
CA LEU A 82 -6.25 -6.57 -6.48
C LEU A 82 -7.35 -5.59 -6.04
N ILE A 83 -7.21 -4.30 -6.38
CA ILE A 83 -8.22 -3.28 -6.09
C ILE A 83 -9.50 -3.51 -6.90
N GLU A 84 -9.39 -3.64 -8.23
CA GLU A 84 -10.56 -3.76 -9.13
C GLU A 84 -11.39 -5.01 -8.88
N LYS A 85 -10.75 -6.07 -8.36
CA LYS A 85 -11.41 -7.33 -8.01
C LYS A 85 -11.81 -7.43 -6.55
N ASN A 86 -11.61 -6.37 -5.76
CA ASN A 86 -11.81 -6.36 -4.31
C ASN A 86 -11.00 -7.43 -3.55
N LEU A 87 -9.92 -7.97 -4.15
CA LEU A 87 -9.07 -8.98 -3.55
C LEU A 87 -8.13 -8.40 -2.48
N TRP A 88 -7.85 -7.09 -2.53
CA TRP A 88 -7.04 -6.42 -1.51
C TRP A 88 -7.63 -6.56 -0.09
N LEU A 89 -8.96 -6.68 0.03
CA LEU A 89 -9.67 -6.91 1.29
C LEU A 89 -9.36 -8.29 1.90
N PHE A 90 -8.88 -9.23 1.10
CA PHE A 90 -8.61 -10.61 1.51
C PHE A 90 -7.12 -10.94 1.50
N ASP A 91 -6.26 -10.03 1.00
CA ASP A 91 -4.81 -10.23 1.07
C ASP A 91 -4.35 -10.08 2.52
N GLY A 92 -3.76 -11.16 3.08
CA GLY A 92 -3.23 -11.19 4.44
C GLY A 92 -2.21 -10.08 4.73
N SER A 93 -1.52 -9.60 3.68
CA SER A 93 -0.54 -8.50 3.79
C SER A 93 -1.16 -7.18 4.22
N TYR A 94 -2.48 -7.03 4.08
CA TYR A 94 -3.22 -5.81 4.38
C TYR A 94 -4.21 -6.00 5.54
N GLN A 95 -4.24 -7.17 6.17
CA GLN A 95 -5.13 -7.45 7.30
C GLN A 95 -4.55 -6.88 8.61
N THR A 96 -5.42 -6.38 9.47
CA THR A 96 -5.03 -5.78 10.76
C THR A 96 -4.24 -6.74 11.64
N ASN A 97 -4.60 -8.03 11.63
CA ASN A 97 -3.93 -9.09 12.35
C ASN A 97 -2.50 -9.37 11.85
N PHE A 98 -2.05 -8.78 10.75
CA PHE A 98 -0.66 -8.83 10.29
C PHE A 98 -0.03 -7.45 10.37
N VAL A 99 -0.72 -6.44 9.85
CA VAL A 99 -0.25 -5.05 9.78
C VAL A 99 0.25 -4.56 11.14
N TYR A 100 -0.35 -4.95 12.27
CA TYR A 100 0.02 -4.46 13.60
C TYR A 100 0.84 -5.45 14.46
N GLN A 101 1.32 -6.56 13.89
CA GLN A 101 2.11 -7.55 14.64
C GLN A 101 3.62 -7.31 14.62
N ASP A 102 4.12 -6.38 13.81
CA ASP A 102 5.56 -6.07 13.64
C ASP A 102 6.45 -7.28 13.22
N GLU A 103 5.83 -8.36 12.74
CA GLU A 103 6.53 -9.58 12.30
C GLU A 103 6.49 -9.77 10.78
N PRO A 104 7.64 -10.05 10.11
CA PRO A 104 7.67 -10.42 8.71
C PRO A 104 6.91 -11.73 8.45
N LYS A 105 6.15 -11.79 7.35
CA LYS A 105 5.50 -13.03 6.89
C LYS A 105 5.69 -13.24 5.39
N LEU A 106 5.92 -14.49 5.00
CA LEU A 106 5.88 -14.89 3.58
C LEU A 106 4.46 -14.73 3.05
N TRP A 107 4.31 -14.47 1.76
CA TRP A 107 2.98 -14.42 1.13
C TRP A 107 2.20 -15.72 1.30
N ALA A 108 2.88 -16.87 1.30
CA ALA A 108 2.26 -18.17 1.57
C ALA A 108 1.71 -18.31 3.00
N GLU A 109 2.24 -17.56 3.96
CA GLU A 109 1.75 -17.52 5.36
C GLU A 109 0.56 -16.54 5.53
N LEU A 110 0.27 -15.75 4.50
CA LEU A 110 -0.73 -14.68 4.49
C LEU A 110 -1.94 -15.02 3.60
N SER A 111 -2.01 -16.26 3.11
CA SER A 111 -3.09 -16.71 2.23
C SER A 111 -4.44 -16.76 2.95
N HIS A 112 -5.45 -16.10 2.38
CA HIS A 112 -6.82 -16.22 2.85
C HIS A 112 -7.50 -17.45 2.23
N TRP A 113 -8.08 -18.31 3.08
CA TRP A 113 -8.62 -19.61 2.70
C TRP A 113 -9.59 -19.60 1.50
N ASN A 114 -10.43 -18.57 1.36
CA ASN A 114 -11.39 -18.48 0.25
C ASN A 114 -10.88 -17.83 -1.04
N CYS A 115 -9.81 -17.04 -0.97
CA CYS A 115 -9.37 -16.21 -2.10
C CYS A 115 -7.90 -16.44 -2.46
N ALA A 116 -7.26 -17.45 -1.86
CA ALA A 116 -5.84 -17.73 -2.02
C ALA A 116 -5.45 -17.90 -3.49
N GLU A 117 -6.21 -18.69 -4.26
CA GLU A 117 -5.92 -18.94 -5.67
C GLU A 117 -6.00 -17.67 -6.52
N GLU A 118 -7.01 -16.83 -6.32
CA GLU A 118 -7.17 -15.60 -7.09
C GLU A 118 -6.11 -14.55 -6.72
N ILE A 119 -5.81 -14.39 -5.43
CA ILE A 119 -4.74 -13.51 -4.97
C ILE A 119 -3.40 -14.00 -5.52
N GLU A 120 -3.11 -15.30 -5.41
CA GLU A 120 -1.89 -15.90 -5.93
C GLU A 120 -1.77 -15.73 -7.45
N LYS A 121 -2.87 -15.90 -8.18
CA LYS A 121 -2.89 -15.69 -9.63
C LYS A 121 -2.40 -14.28 -10.01
N TYR A 122 -2.99 -13.25 -9.41
CA TYR A 122 -2.69 -11.86 -9.77
C TYR A 122 -1.41 -11.32 -9.14
N LYS A 123 -1.03 -11.81 -7.96
CA LYS A 123 0.14 -11.34 -7.20
C LYS A 123 1.41 -12.11 -7.55
N GLN A 124 1.31 -13.40 -7.90
CA GLN A 124 2.45 -14.29 -8.10
C GLN A 124 2.51 -14.90 -9.51
N ILE A 125 1.49 -15.64 -9.93
CA ILE A 125 1.55 -16.47 -11.14
C ILE A 125 1.67 -15.60 -12.41
N GLU A 126 0.75 -14.66 -12.63
CA GLU A 126 0.77 -13.80 -13.82
C GLU A 126 2.04 -12.92 -13.89
N PRO A 127 2.52 -12.32 -12.78
CA PRO A 127 3.78 -11.56 -12.80
C PRO A 127 5.05 -12.41 -12.83
N GLY A 128 4.94 -13.74 -12.70
CA GLY A 128 6.04 -14.70 -12.66
C GLY A 128 6.88 -14.63 -11.38
N LEU A 129 6.30 -14.24 -10.25
CA LEU A 129 6.96 -14.25 -8.93
C LEU A 129 6.77 -15.63 -8.27
N ILE A 130 7.82 -16.17 -7.68
CA ILE A 130 7.83 -17.50 -7.05
C ILE A 130 7.61 -17.40 -5.55
N THR A 131 8.13 -16.34 -4.93
CA THR A 131 7.98 -16.12 -3.50
C THR A 131 7.93 -14.64 -3.20
N GLY A 132 7.40 -14.29 -2.04
CA GLY A 132 7.44 -12.94 -1.55
C GLY A 132 7.28 -12.89 -0.04
N ILE A 133 7.64 -11.73 0.50
CA ILE A 133 7.62 -11.43 1.92
C ILE A 133 7.02 -10.04 2.10
N SER A 134 6.21 -9.91 3.14
CA SER A 134 5.67 -8.63 3.59
C SER A 134 6.20 -8.34 4.98
N ILE A 135 6.63 -7.10 5.18
CA ILE A 135 7.25 -6.65 6.43
C ILE A 135 6.51 -5.40 6.89
N PRO A 136 5.76 -5.47 8.00
CA PRO A 136 5.08 -4.32 8.55
C PRO A 136 6.07 -3.44 9.32
N THR A 137 5.89 -2.13 9.27
CA THR A 137 6.77 -1.14 9.93
C THR A 137 6.03 0.18 10.10
N ASP A 138 6.54 1.03 10.98
CA ASP A 138 6.15 2.44 11.00
C ASP A 138 7.00 3.28 10.05
N TYR A 139 6.36 4.29 9.45
CA TYR A 139 7.03 5.29 8.63
C TYR A 139 6.34 6.65 8.80
N ASP A 140 7.01 7.57 9.51
CA ASP A 140 6.47 8.90 9.84
C ASP A 140 5.10 8.79 10.55
N SER A 141 4.04 9.36 9.98
CA SER A 141 2.67 9.28 10.50
C SER A 141 1.87 8.09 9.99
N TYR A 142 2.48 7.20 9.22
CA TYR A 142 1.84 6.06 8.58
C TYR A 142 2.27 4.75 9.22
N ARG A 143 1.33 3.82 9.27
CA ARG A 143 1.67 2.40 9.32
C ARG A 143 1.95 1.93 7.89
N ALA A 144 3.01 1.19 7.67
CA ALA A 144 3.45 0.76 6.35
C ALA A 144 3.63 -0.75 6.28
N VAL A 145 3.44 -1.32 5.09
CA VAL A 145 3.82 -2.70 4.77
C VAL A 145 4.70 -2.65 3.55
N ILE A 146 5.96 -3.06 3.70
CA ILE A 146 6.90 -3.22 2.59
C ILE A 146 6.79 -4.67 2.12
N SER A 147 6.31 -4.86 0.90
CA SER A 147 6.11 -6.16 0.28
C SER A 147 7.11 -6.34 -0.86
N CYS A 148 7.91 -7.41 -0.81
CA CYS A 148 8.91 -7.73 -1.82
C CYS A 148 8.61 -9.08 -2.45
N GLY A 149 8.68 -9.16 -3.77
CA GLY A 149 8.50 -10.39 -4.54
C GLY A 149 9.76 -10.74 -5.33
N LEU A 150 10.02 -12.03 -5.45
CA LEU A 150 11.22 -12.59 -6.08
C LEU A 150 10.82 -13.65 -7.11
N LYS A 151 11.54 -13.71 -8.23
CA LYS A 151 11.38 -14.73 -9.28
C LYS A 151 12.11 -16.03 -8.97
N ARG A 152 12.75 -16.14 -7.80
CA ARG A 152 13.51 -17.30 -7.35
C ARG A 152 13.29 -17.51 -5.86
N ILE A 153 13.44 -18.75 -5.43
CA ILE A 153 13.46 -19.08 -4.00
C ILE A 153 14.75 -18.51 -3.41
N ASN A 154 14.62 -17.67 -2.39
CA ASN A 154 15.75 -17.13 -1.65
C ASN A 154 15.75 -17.67 -0.21
N PRO A 155 16.80 -18.41 0.23
CA PRO A 155 16.85 -19.00 1.56
C PRO A 155 16.78 -17.97 2.71
N ASN A 156 17.31 -16.76 2.52
CA ASN A 156 17.25 -15.71 3.54
C ASN A 156 15.83 -15.16 3.71
N VAL A 157 15.07 -15.11 2.62
CA VAL A 157 13.64 -14.75 2.65
C VAL A 157 12.84 -15.88 3.30
N GLN A 158 13.06 -17.13 2.89
CA GLN A 158 12.35 -18.30 3.44
C GLN A 158 12.57 -18.48 4.95
N SER A 159 13.80 -18.26 5.42
CA SER A 159 14.14 -18.28 6.85
C SER A 159 13.77 -17.00 7.59
N LYS A 160 13.24 -15.98 6.89
CA LYS A 160 12.95 -14.65 7.44
C LYS A 160 14.13 -14.09 8.24
N SER A 161 15.34 -14.26 7.71
CA SER A 161 16.59 -13.84 8.36
C SER A 161 16.50 -12.37 8.78
N PRO A 162 16.73 -12.02 10.07
CA PRO A 162 16.57 -10.65 10.56
C PRO A 162 17.40 -9.64 9.78
N ALA A 163 18.68 -9.96 9.54
CA ALA A 163 19.58 -9.09 8.78
C ALA A 163 19.14 -8.87 7.33
N HIS A 164 18.43 -9.84 6.73
CA HIS A 164 17.88 -9.72 5.38
C HIS A 164 16.59 -8.88 5.39
N CYS A 165 15.70 -9.13 6.35
CA CYS A 165 14.49 -8.34 6.56
C CYS A 165 14.80 -6.86 6.81
N ASP A 166 15.82 -6.57 7.63
CA ASP A 166 16.29 -5.21 7.89
C ASP A 166 16.76 -4.49 6.63
N ARG A 167 17.42 -5.21 5.71
CA ARG A 167 17.85 -4.66 4.41
C ARG A 167 16.67 -4.37 3.50
N LEU A 168 15.69 -5.28 3.42
CA LEU A 168 14.44 -5.06 2.66
C LEU A 168 13.68 -3.85 3.21
N LEU A 169 13.57 -3.74 4.54
CA LEU A 169 12.96 -2.59 5.21
C LEU A 169 13.70 -1.29 4.90
N ALA A 170 15.02 -1.28 5.03
CA ALA A 170 15.85 -0.10 4.75
C ALA A 170 15.68 0.36 3.29
N MET A 171 15.62 -0.59 2.36
CA MET A 171 15.38 -0.35 0.94
C MET A 171 13.99 0.25 0.68
N GLY A 172 12.92 -0.30 1.26
CA GLY A 172 11.58 0.27 1.12
C GLY A 172 11.46 1.66 1.75
N LYS A 173 12.08 1.88 2.92
CA LYS A 173 12.14 3.21 3.57
C LYS A 173 12.94 4.23 2.75
N PHE A 174 14.01 3.79 2.08
CA PHE A 174 14.77 4.61 1.14
C PHE A 174 13.91 5.03 -0.06
N ALA A 175 13.20 4.08 -0.67
CA ALA A 175 12.27 4.37 -1.77
C ALA A 175 11.19 5.38 -1.34
N LEU A 176 10.55 5.17 -0.18
CA LEU A 176 9.57 6.11 0.37
C LEU A 176 10.14 7.52 0.56
N ARG A 177 11.33 7.64 1.15
CA ARG A 177 11.98 8.93 1.37
C ARG A 177 12.22 9.67 0.07
N ASN A 178 12.69 8.96 -0.96
CA ASN A 178 12.92 9.57 -2.27
C ASN A 178 11.61 9.97 -2.96
N LEU A 179 10.57 9.14 -2.88
CA LEU A 179 9.24 9.48 -3.42
C LEU A 179 8.67 10.74 -2.77
N GLN A 180 8.81 10.89 -1.45
CA GLN A 180 8.33 12.07 -0.73
C GLN A 180 9.04 13.38 -1.10
N GLN A 181 10.20 13.33 -1.77
CA GLN A 181 10.84 14.54 -2.30
C GLN A 181 10.12 15.10 -3.53
N TYR A 182 9.36 14.25 -4.23
CA TYR A 182 8.73 14.59 -5.51
C TYR A 182 7.21 14.52 -5.46
N LEU A 183 6.64 13.74 -4.53
CA LEU A 183 5.22 13.41 -4.48
C LEU A 183 4.59 13.85 -3.16
N THR A 184 3.39 14.41 -3.25
CA THR A 184 2.51 14.59 -2.09
C THR A 184 1.55 13.41 -2.02
N PHE A 185 1.53 12.71 -0.88
CA PHE A 185 0.65 11.56 -0.68
C PHE A 185 -0.83 11.98 -0.64
N PRO A 186 -1.74 11.09 -1.08
CA PRO A 186 -3.12 11.47 -1.41
C PRO A 186 -3.93 11.95 -0.20
N ASP A 187 -3.55 11.57 1.02
CA ASP A 187 -4.17 12.02 2.26
C ASP A 187 -3.68 13.41 2.73
N LYS A 188 -2.55 13.87 2.18
CA LYS A 188 -1.96 15.20 2.42
C LYS A 188 -2.34 16.21 1.34
N LEU A 189 -2.92 15.76 0.23
CA LEU A 189 -3.51 16.67 -0.74
C LEU A 189 -4.67 17.42 -0.07
N PRO A 190 -4.83 18.73 -0.32
CA PRO A 190 -6.02 19.44 0.10
C PRO A 190 -7.21 18.65 -0.43
N SER A 191 -8.19 18.36 0.43
CA SER A 191 -9.44 17.77 -0.04
C SER A 191 -9.99 18.70 -1.11
N VAL A 192 -9.84 18.31 -2.38
CA VAL A 192 -10.62 18.90 -3.44
C VAL A 192 -12.02 18.51 -3.06
N SER A 193 -12.74 19.43 -2.41
CA SER A 193 -14.19 19.34 -2.33
C SER A 193 -14.58 19.08 -3.78
N THR A 194 -15.03 17.85 -4.06
CA THR A 194 -15.68 17.56 -5.33
C THR A 194 -16.67 18.69 -5.49
N LYS A 195 -16.48 19.54 -6.51
CA LYS A 195 -17.44 20.61 -6.81
C LYS A 195 -18.81 19.95 -6.67
N PRO A 196 -19.72 20.49 -5.84
CA PRO A 196 -21.03 19.88 -5.69
C PRO A 196 -21.57 19.67 -7.10
N LYS A 197 -21.93 18.42 -7.44
CA LYS A 197 -22.70 18.17 -8.65
C LYS A 197 -24.02 18.90 -8.44
N LEU A 198 -24.09 20.14 -8.93
CA LEU A 198 -25.33 20.90 -9.04
C LEU A 198 -26.23 20.06 -9.93
N THR A 199 -27.15 19.35 -9.30
CA THR A 199 -28.25 18.69 -9.99
C THR A 199 -29.32 19.75 -10.09
N LEU A 200 -29.47 20.33 -11.28
CA LEU A 200 -30.53 21.30 -11.52
C LEU A 200 -31.87 20.53 -11.52
N ILE A 201 -32.61 20.62 -10.43
CA ILE A 201 -33.98 20.10 -10.36
C ILE A 201 -34.90 21.27 -10.66
N ILE A 202 -35.46 21.31 -11.87
CA ILE A 202 -36.57 22.20 -12.20
C ILE A 202 -37.85 21.36 -12.14
N ASN A 203 -38.73 21.68 -11.18
CA ASN A 203 -40.11 21.21 -11.06
C ASN A 203 -40.34 19.69 -11.25
N GLN A 204 -39.52 18.84 -10.60
CA GLN A 204 -39.65 17.35 -10.63
C GLN A 204 -39.73 16.70 -12.03
N GLN A 205 -39.33 17.38 -13.11
CA GLN A 205 -39.30 16.79 -14.45
C GLN A 205 -37.99 17.12 -15.17
N VAL A 206 -37.28 16.07 -15.59
CA VAL A 206 -35.99 16.14 -16.27
C VAL A 206 -36.22 16.53 -17.73
N ASN A 207 -35.79 17.72 -18.13
CA ASN A 207 -35.78 18.13 -19.53
C ASN A 207 -34.35 18.16 -20.06
N TYR A 208 -34.13 17.41 -21.15
CA TYR A 208 -32.91 17.46 -21.95
C TYR A 208 -32.99 18.62 -22.94
N GLU A 209 -31.99 19.50 -22.95
CA GLU A 209 -31.88 20.55 -23.96
C GLU A 209 -31.57 19.95 -25.33
N ARG A 210 -32.36 20.35 -26.34
CA ARG A 210 -31.98 20.31 -27.76
C ARG A 210 -31.96 21.76 -28.28
N THR A 211 -30.76 22.27 -28.57
CA THR A 211 -30.54 23.34 -29.55
C THR A 211 -30.94 22.81 -30.95
N PRO A 212 -31.42 23.61 -31.94
CA PRO A 212 -30.99 24.98 -32.30
C PRO A 212 -32.06 25.94 -32.90
N GLY A 213 -31.67 27.20 -33.19
CA GLY A 213 -32.25 28.05 -34.25
C GLY A 213 -33.23 29.13 -33.82
#